data_AF-A0A3S5DEU3-F1
#
_entry.id   AF-A0A3S5DEU3-F1
#
_cell.length_a   1.000
_cell.length_b   1.000
_cell.length_c   1.000
_cell.angle_alpha   90.00
_cell.angle_beta   90.00
_cell.angle_gamma   90.00
#
_symmetry.space_group_name_H-M   'P 1'
#
loop_
_entity.id
_entity.type
_entity.pdbx_description
1 polymer ?
#
loop_
_entity_poly.entity_id
_entity_poly.type
_entity_poly.pdbx_seq_one_letter_code
_entity_poly.pdbx_strand_id
1 'polypeptide(L)'
;MIENTAGQGSNLGFKFEHLAAIIDGVEDKSRVGVCIDTCHAFAAGYDLRSEEACEHTFKQLGEVVGFNYLRGMHPERCQSEFNSRVDRHHSLGEGKYRQNGVQLYHARCALR
;
A
#
# COMPACT_ATOMS: atom_id res chain seq x y z
N MET A 1 12.07 -3.34 -6.67
CA MET A 1 10.98 -2.73 -5.89
C MET A 1 9.83 -3.74 -5.84
N ILE A 2 9.27 -3.97 -4.66
CA ILE A 2 8.18 -4.94 -4.41
C ILE A 2 6.91 -4.14 -4.16
N GLU A 3 5.80 -4.46 -4.80
CA GLU A 3 4.54 -3.78 -4.60
C GLU A 3 3.58 -4.64 -3.78
N ASN A 4 2.77 -4.03 -2.89
CA ASN A 4 1.66 -4.76 -2.29
C ASN A 4 0.61 -5.09 -3.36
N THR A 5 -0.07 -6.22 -3.21
CA THR A 5 -1.13 -6.63 -4.15
C THR A 5 -2.50 -6.62 -3.47
N ALA A 6 -3.58 -6.64 -4.25
CA ALA A 6 -4.93 -6.88 -3.70
C ALA A 6 -5.09 -8.32 -3.14
N GLY A 7 -4.16 -9.23 -3.43
CA GLY A 7 -4.22 -10.62 -3.01
C GLY A 7 -5.23 -11.45 -3.81
N GLN A 8 -5.44 -11.16 -5.09
CA GLN A 8 -6.29 -11.99 -5.95
C GLN A 8 -5.74 -13.42 -6.09
N GLY A 9 -6.62 -14.43 -6.01
CA GLY A 9 -6.25 -15.83 -6.19
C GLY A 9 -5.09 -16.25 -5.27
N SER A 10 -3.97 -16.62 -5.88
CA SER A 10 -2.74 -17.06 -5.19
C SER A 10 -1.70 -15.95 -5.00
N ASN A 11 -2.02 -14.69 -5.29
CA ASN A 11 -1.05 -13.60 -5.20
C ASN A 11 -0.62 -13.35 -3.74
N LEU A 12 0.69 -13.27 -3.52
CA LEU A 12 1.31 -12.85 -2.26
C LEU A 12 1.50 -11.33 -2.23
N GLY A 13 2.04 -10.81 -1.12
CA GLY A 13 2.32 -9.37 -0.99
C GLY A 13 1.13 -8.51 -0.58
N PHE A 14 -0.06 -9.09 -0.38
CA PHE A 14 -1.25 -8.33 0.07
C PHE A 14 -1.26 -7.97 1.56
N LYS A 15 -0.33 -8.53 2.34
CA LYS A 15 -0.09 -8.15 3.74
C LYS A 15 1.29 -7.51 3.84
N PHE A 16 1.43 -6.49 4.69
CA PHE A 16 2.72 -5.88 4.97
C PHE A 16 3.74 -6.90 5.51
N GLU A 17 3.30 -7.89 6.28
CA GLU A 17 4.13 -8.99 6.78
C GLU A 17 4.72 -9.84 5.65
N HIS A 18 4.01 -9.99 4.52
CA HIS A 18 4.57 -10.67 3.36
C HIS A 18 5.73 -9.88 2.75
N LEU A 19 5.60 -8.54 2.69
CA LEU A 19 6.65 -7.67 2.18
C LEU A 19 7.87 -7.70 3.09
N ALA A 20 7.66 -7.61 4.41
CA ALA A 20 8.71 -7.72 5.41
C ALA A 20 9.45 -9.07 5.30
N ALA A 21 8.72 -10.18 5.20
CA ALA A 21 9.32 -11.51 5.04
C ALA A 21 10.17 -11.63 3.76
N ILE A 22 9.75 -11.01 2.65
CA ILE A 22 10.56 -10.98 1.43
C ILE A 22 11.83 -10.16 1.67
N ILE A 23 11.73 -8.96 2.27
CA ILE A 23 12.88 -8.10 2.56
C ILE A 23 13.89 -8.80 3.49
N ASP A 24 13.41 -9.55 4.48
CA ASP A 24 14.26 -10.29 5.41
C ASP A 24 15.12 -11.33 4.68
N GLY A 25 14.53 -12.02 3.69
CA GLY A 25 15.21 -12.99 2.83
C GLY A 25 16.15 -12.39 1.78
N VAL A 26 16.12 -11.06 1.55
CA VAL A 26 17.08 -10.40 0.65
C VAL A 26 18.41 -10.19 1.39
N GLU A 27 19.51 -10.69 0.81
CA GLU A 27 20.86 -10.50 1.33
C GLU A 27 21.28 -9.02 1.30
N ASP A 28 21.25 -8.41 0.11
CA ASP A 28 21.59 -7.00 -0.09
C ASP A 28 20.36 -6.10 0.07
N LYS A 29 20.09 -5.71 1.32
CA LYS A 29 18.96 -4.85 1.70
C LYS A 29 19.05 -3.43 1.14
N SER A 30 20.19 -3.00 0.61
CA SER A 30 20.32 -1.68 -0.01
C SER A 30 19.60 -1.57 -1.35
N ARG A 31 19.38 -2.71 -2.03
CA ARG A 31 18.75 -2.80 -3.35
C ARG A 31 17.28 -3.21 -3.33
N VAL A 32 16.68 -3.37 -2.15
CA VAL A 32 15.25 -3.66 -1.99
C VAL A 32 14.50 -2.45 -1.44
N GLY A 33 13.25 -2.34 -1.86
CA GLY A 33 12.32 -1.31 -1.40
C GLY A 33 10.91 -1.67 -1.85
N VAL A 34 9.93 -1.00 -1.28
CA VAL A 34 8.51 -1.23 -1.51
C VAL A 34 7.85 -0.06 -2.24
N CYS A 35 6.90 -0.38 -3.11
CA CYS A 35 5.89 0.54 -3.62
C CYS A 35 4.56 0.22 -2.92
N ILE A 36 3.81 1.24 -2.50
CA ILE A 36 2.46 1.03 -1.96
C ILE A 36 1.41 1.53 -2.95
N ASP A 37 0.65 0.57 -3.47
CA ASP A 37 -0.55 0.81 -4.25
C ASP A 37 -1.77 0.87 -3.31
N THR A 38 -2.50 1.97 -3.44
CA THR A 38 -3.62 2.29 -2.56
C THR A 38 -4.93 1.59 -2.92
N CYS A 39 -5.18 1.24 -4.20
CA CYS A 39 -6.30 0.36 -4.54
C CYS A 39 -6.02 -1.05 -4.03
N HIS A 40 -4.79 -1.55 -4.20
CA HIS A 40 -4.38 -2.84 -3.67
C HIS A 40 -4.51 -2.91 -2.15
N ALA A 41 -4.01 -1.90 -1.43
CA ALA A 41 -4.12 -1.85 0.03
C ALA A 41 -5.59 -1.86 0.49
N PHE A 42 -6.44 -1.06 -0.15
CA PHE A 42 -7.87 -1.02 0.14
C PHE A 42 -8.57 -2.37 -0.13
N ALA A 43 -8.30 -2.98 -1.28
CA ALA A 43 -8.84 -4.27 -1.65
C ALA A 43 -8.31 -5.41 -0.76
N ALA A 44 -7.11 -5.27 -0.19
CA ALA A 44 -6.50 -6.20 0.76
C ALA A 44 -6.95 -6.01 2.22
N GLY A 45 -7.75 -4.98 2.51
CA GLY A 45 -8.34 -4.74 3.82
C GLY A 45 -7.64 -3.69 4.68
N TYR A 46 -6.73 -2.88 4.11
CA TYR A 46 -6.19 -1.69 4.77
C TYR A 46 -7.09 -0.49 4.49
N ASP A 47 -7.72 0.06 5.54
CA ASP A 47 -8.69 1.13 5.36
C ASP A 47 -7.99 2.47 5.08
N LEU A 48 -8.48 3.18 4.07
CA LEU A 48 -7.96 4.46 3.58
C LEU A 48 -9.09 5.50 3.40
N ARG A 49 -10.28 5.24 3.97
CA ARG A 49 -11.48 6.08 3.77
C ARG A 49 -11.50 7.37 4.57
N SER A 50 -10.75 7.44 5.67
CA SER A 50 -10.59 8.62 6.52
C SER A 50 -9.11 8.91 6.77
N GLU A 51 -8.82 10.11 7.27
CA GLU A 51 -7.45 10.49 7.67
C GLU A 51 -6.95 9.59 8.81
N GLU A 52 -7.78 9.34 9.83
CA GLU A 52 -7.47 8.41 10.94
C GLU A 52 -7.16 6.99 10.45
N ALA A 53 -7.95 6.48 9.49
CA ALA A 53 -7.72 5.16 8.90
C ALA A 53 -6.41 5.11 8.09
N CYS A 54 -6.10 6.19 7.35
CA CYS A 54 -4.82 6.33 6.67
C CYS A 54 -3.66 6.34 7.68
N GLU A 55 -3.75 7.13 8.74
CA GLU A 55 -2.73 7.18 9.79
C GLU A 55 -2.50 5.82 10.42
N HIS A 56 -3.57 5.08 10.72
CA HIS A 56 -3.49 3.72 11.23
C HIS A 56 -2.77 2.77 10.25
N THR A 57 -3.21 2.75 8.99
CA THR A 57 -2.62 1.91 7.93
C THR A 57 -1.13 2.23 7.73
N PHE A 58 -0.76 3.51 7.65
CA PHE A 58 0.64 3.91 7.45
C PHE A 58 1.50 3.75 8.70
N LYS A 59 0.92 3.81 9.90
CA LYS A 59 1.59 3.41 11.15
C LYS A 59 1.94 1.92 11.11
N GLN A 60 1.01 1.06 10.71
CA GLN A 60 1.28 -0.37 10.52
C GLN A 60 2.37 -0.62 9.48
N LEU A 61 2.35 0.07 8.33
CA LEU A 61 3.42 -0.02 7.34
C LEU A 61 4.79 0.35 7.95
N GLY A 62 4.84 1.44 8.70
CA GLY A 62 6.07 1.90 9.37
C GLY A 62 6.58 0.92 10.43
N GLU A 63 5.69 0.24 11.15
CA GLU A 63 6.03 -0.74 12.19
C GLU A 63 6.47 -2.09 11.61
N VAL A 64 5.81 -2.56 10.55
CA VAL A 64 6.03 -3.91 9.98
C VAL A 64 7.12 -3.90 8.91
N VAL A 65 7.10 -2.94 7.99
CA VAL A 65 8.04 -2.87 6.86
C VAL A 65 9.14 -1.85 7.12
N GLY A 66 8.78 -0.68 7.65
CA GLY A 66 9.71 0.43 7.85
C GLY A 66 9.72 1.42 6.67
N PHE A 67 9.53 2.71 6.98
CA PHE A 67 9.51 3.78 5.98
C PHE A 67 10.85 3.97 5.24
N ASN A 68 11.95 3.42 5.77
CA ASN A 68 13.25 3.42 5.08
C ASN A 68 13.25 2.54 3.82
N TYR A 69 12.30 1.60 3.66
CA TYR A 69 12.14 0.81 2.46
C TYR A 69 11.11 1.38 1.49
N LEU A 70 10.30 2.36 1.88
CA LEU A 70 9.31 2.96 0.99
C LEU A 70 10.02 3.79 -0.10
N ARG A 71 9.81 3.42 -1.37
CA ARG A 71 10.46 4.02 -2.55
C ARG A 71 9.48 4.63 -3.55
N GLY A 72 8.19 4.34 -3.42
CA GLY A 72 7.16 4.83 -4.31
C GLY A 72 5.75 4.55 -3.80
N MET A 73 4.77 5.19 -4.42
CA MET A 73 3.36 4.89 -4.21
C MET A 73 2.59 5.02 -5.52
N HIS A 74 1.54 4.21 -5.66
CA HIS A 74 0.50 4.39 -6.68
C HIS A 74 -0.76 4.94 -5.99
N PRO A 75 -0.99 6.27 -6.03
CA PRO A 75 -2.15 6.92 -5.41
C PRO A 75 -3.39 6.78 -6.30
N GLU A 76 -3.86 5.55 -6.50
CA GLU A 76 -4.95 5.19 -7.41
C GLU A 76 -6.28 4.99 -6.71
N ARG A 77 -7.39 5.17 -7.42
CA ARG A 77 -8.73 4.89 -6.86
C ARG A 77 -9.10 3.43 -7.08
N CYS A 78 -10.08 2.96 -6.30
CA CYS A 78 -10.54 1.58 -6.34
C CYS A 78 -12.03 1.51 -6.65
N GLN A 79 -12.39 0.72 -7.67
CA GLN A 79 -13.77 0.42 -8.03
C GLN A 79 -14.33 -0.73 -7.19
N SER A 80 -13.47 -1.67 -6.79
CA SER A 80 -13.84 -2.82 -5.97
C SER A 80 -14.15 -2.42 -4.53
N GLU A 81 -14.86 -3.31 -3.83
CA GLU A 81 -15.23 -3.10 -2.42
C GLU A 81 -14.03 -3.29 -1.48
N PHE A 82 -14.14 -2.71 -0.28
CA PHE A 82 -13.15 -2.86 0.78
C PHE A 82 -12.94 -4.35 1.13
N ASN A 83 -11.68 -4.77 1.27
CA ASN A 83 -11.32 -6.15 1.58
C ASN A 83 -11.88 -7.21 0.59
N SER A 84 -12.19 -6.79 -0.64
CA SER A 84 -12.75 -7.69 -1.66
C SER A 84 -11.74 -8.68 -2.23
N ARG A 85 -10.44 -8.39 -2.07
CA ARG A 85 -9.34 -9.05 -2.77
C ARG A 85 -9.51 -9.02 -4.29
N VAL A 86 -10.13 -7.96 -4.82
CA VAL A 86 -10.29 -7.73 -6.27
C VAL A 86 -9.52 -6.47 -6.64
N ASP A 87 -8.54 -6.62 -7.52
CA ASP A 87 -7.82 -5.51 -8.11
C ASP A 87 -8.63 -4.94 -9.27
N ARG A 88 -9.21 -3.76 -9.04
CA ARG A 88 -9.92 -3.01 -10.08
C ARG A 88 -9.84 -1.52 -9.80
N HIS A 89 -8.95 -0.86 -10.53
CA HIS A 89 -8.70 0.56 -10.38
C HIS A 89 -9.87 1.42 -10.89
N HIS A 90 -9.86 2.69 -10.50
CA HIS A 90 -10.76 3.70 -11.00
C HIS A 90 -10.00 4.99 -11.32
N SER A 91 -10.58 5.83 -12.17
CA SER A 91 -10.14 7.20 -12.41
C SER A 91 -10.04 8.02 -11.11
N LEU A 92 -9.06 8.92 -11.05
CA LEU A 92 -8.94 9.89 -9.96
C LEU A 92 -10.19 10.78 -9.89
N GLY A 93 -10.80 10.85 -8.70
CA GLY A 93 -12.06 11.58 -8.48
C GLY A 93 -13.31 10.69 -8.45
N GLU A 94 -13.18 9.43 -8.89
CA GLU A 94 -14.22 8.40 -8.87
C GLU A 94 -13.80 7.25 -7.93
N GLY A 95 -14.69 6.28 -7.69
CA GLY A 95 -14.42 5.11 -6.84
C GLY A 95 -14.93 5.22 -5.40
N LYS A 96 -14.58 4.21 -4.59
CA LYS A 96 -15.24 3.93 -3.30
C LYS A 96 -14.78 4.78 -2.11
N TYR A 97 -13.73 5.59 -2.26
CA TYR A 97 -13.18 6.40 -1.17
C TYR A 97 -12.40 7.63 -1.65
N ARG A 98 -12.26 8.62 -0.75
CA ARG A 98 -11.43 9.82 -0.94
C ARG A 98 -10.05 9.57 -0.32
N GLN A 99 -9.00 10.07 -0.96
CA GLN A 99 -7.61 9.84 -0.56
C GLN A 99 -6.92 11.04 0.08
N ASN A 100 -7.67 11.90 0.78
CA ASN A 100 -7.09 13.11 1.36
C ASN A 100 -5.93 12.77 2.33
N GLY A 101 -6.09 11.72 3.15
CA GLY A 101 -5.03 11.24 4.05
C GLY A 101 -3.82 10.62 3.34
N VAL A 102 -3.99 10.00 2.17
CA VAL A 102 -2.91 9.37 1.39
C VAL A 102 -1.93 10.40 0.82
N GLN A 103 -2.42 11.59 0.43
CA GLN A 103 -1.60 12.62 -0.19
C GLN A 103 -0.43 13.06 0.70
N LEU A 104 -0.63 13.07 2.03
CA LEU A 104 0.40 13.35 3.01
C LEU A 104 1.59 12.37 2.92
N TYR A 105 1.30 11.09 2.71
CA TYR A 105 2.31 10.04 2.64
C TYR A 105 2.97 9.94 1.27
N HIS A 106 2.22 10.23 0.20
CA HIS A 106 2.79 10.36 -1.14
C HIS A 106 3.86 11.47 -1.19
N ALA A 107 3.57 12.64 -0.59
CA ALA A 107 4.55 13.73 -0.49
C ALA A 107 5.81 13.32 0.31
N ARG A 108 5.66 12.49 1.36
CA ARG A 108 6.80 11.96 2.13
C ARG A 108 7.68 10.99 1.33
N CYS A 109 7.11 10.27 0.36
CA CYS A 109 7.87 9.38 -0.54
C CYS A 109 8.71 10.18 -1.53
N ALA A 110 8.15 11.25 -2.10
CA ALA A 110 8.84 12.07 -3.11
C ALA A 110 10.04 12.87 -2.57
N LEU A 111 10.20 12.94 -1.24
CA LEU A 111 11.27 13.68 -0.56
C LEU A 111 12.44 12.81 -0.07
N ARG A 112 12.47 11.52 -0.44
CA ARG A 112 13.51 10.56 -0.06
C ARG A 112 14.13 9.91 -1.30
#